data_AF-A0AAV7X7R7-F1
#
_entry.id   AF-A0AAV7X7R7-F1
#
_cell.length_a   1.000
_cell.length_b   1.000
_cell.length_c   1.000
_cell.angle_alpha   90.00
_cell.angle_beta   90.00
_cell.angle_gamma   90.00
#
_symmetry.space_group_name_H-M   'P 1'
#
loop_
_entity.id
_entity.type
_entity.pdbx_description
1 polymer ?
#
loop_
_entity_poly.entity_id
_entity_poly.type
_entity_poly.pdbx_seq_one_letter_code
_entity_poly.pdbx_strand_id
1 'polypeptide(L)' 'MLKVQRFPLRKKKKYTPLIGKGGATYVKQGALSFITLNFFDSLHYKPTTPDTVLRPGALYVHNMLFKFGAK' A
#
# COMPACT_ATOMS: atom_id res chain seq x y z
N MET A 1 -23.68 2.47 -41.20
CA MET A 1 -22.69 3.52 -40.82
C MET A 1 -22.76 3.68 -39.30
N LEU A 2 -21.84 3.08 -38.53
CA LEU A 2 -21.87 3.11 -37.05
C LEU A 2 -21.22 4.40 -36.52
N LYS A 3 -21.93 5.11 -35.63
CA LYS A 3 -21.48 6.37 -35.01
C LYS A 3 -20.65 6.04 -33.76
N VAL A 4 -19.34 6.16 -33.86
CA VAL A 4 -18.43 6.00 -32.70
C VAL A 4 -18.58 7.20 -31.78
N GLN A 5 -19.18 7.01 -30.59
CA GLN A 5 -19.21 8.01 -29.54
C GLN A 5 -17.80 8.13 -28.93
N ARG A 6 -17.09 9.21 -29.28
CA ARG A 6 -15.84 9.57 -28.61
C ARG A 6 -16.17 10.09 -27.21
N PHE A 7 -15.93 9.27 -26.19
CA PHE A 7 -15.96 9.73 -24.80
C PHE A 7 -14.89 10.82 -24.59
N PRO A 8 -15.21 11.93 -23.91
CA PRO A 8 -14.25 13.00 -23.68
C PRO A 8 -13.07 12.49 -22.85
N LEU A 9 -11.85 12.81 -23.29
CA LEU A 9 -10.63 12.51 -22.54
C LEU A 9 -10.70 13.16 -21.15
N ARG A 10 -10.56 12.34 -20.10
CA ARG A 10 -10.54 12.79 -18.70
C ARG A 10 -9.43 13.83 -18.52
N LYS A 11 -9.80 15.09 -18.24
CA LYS A 11 -8.85 16.18 -17.96
C LYS A 11 -7.87 15.75 -16.87
N LYS A 12 -6.56 15.90 -17.13
CA LYS A 12 -5.51 15.64 -16.12
C LYS A 12 -5.71 16.63 -14.97
N LYS A 13 -6.02 16.14 -13.77
CA LYS A 13 -6.06 16.97 -12.56
C LYS A 13 -4.64 17.48 -12.27
N LYS A 14 -4.49 18.78 -12.09
CA LYS A 14 -3.26 19.40 -11.59
C LYS A 14 -3.04 18.86 -10.16
N TYR A 15 -1.87 18.27 -9.91
CA TYR A 15 -1.54 17.76 -8.58
C TYR A 15 -1.09 18.92 -7.70
N THR A 16 -1.90 19.28 -6.72
CA THR A 16 -1.50 20.20 -5.65
C THR A 16 -0.91 19.36 -4.53
N PRO A 17 0.39 19.46 -4.24
CA PRO A 17 1.00 18.66 -3.20
C PRO A 17 0.46 19.07 -1.82
N LEU A 18 0.37 18.10 -0.92
CA LEU A 18 -0.12 18.31 0.44
C LEU A 18 1.00 18.90 1.29
N ILE A 19 0.66 19.85 2.16
CA ILE A 19 1.60 20.34 3.17
C ILE A 19 1.60 19.35 4.34
N GLY A 20 2.74 18.72 4.53
CA GLY A 20 3.03 17.77 5.57
C GLY A 20 3.65 18.40 6.82
N LYS A 21 4.11 17.53 7.72
CA LYS A 21 4.69 17.94 9.01
C LYS A 21 5.85 18.92 8.81
N GLY A 22 5.86 20.00 9.61
CA GLY A 22 6.91 21.03 9.56
C GLY A 22 6.88 21.90 8.29
N GLY A 23 5.76 21.94 7.56
CA GLY A 23 5.65 22.68 6.30
C GLY A 23 6.23 21.94 5.09
N ALA A 24 6.65 20.67 5.25
CA ALA A 24 7.23 19.88 4.17
C ALA A 24 6.21 19.57 3.07
N THR A 25 6.56 19.76 1.81
CA THR A 25 5.67 19.47 0.69
C THR A 25 5.69 17.97 0.36
N TYR A 26 4.61 17.24 0.64
CA TYR A 26 4.46 15.83 0.25
C TYR A 26 4.16 15.73 -1.23
N VAL A 27 5.21 15.44 -2.00
CA VAL A 27 5.13 15.23 -3.45
C VAL A 27 4.68 13.82 -3.78
N LYS A 28 4.18 13.63 -5.00
CA LYS A 28 3.83 12.32 -5.54
C LYS A 28 5.06 11.40 -5.45
N GLN A 29 4.88 10.22 -4.84
CA GLN A 29 5.95 9.22 -4.62
C GLN A 29 7.14 9.73 -3.77
N GLY A 30 6.91 10.73 -2.89
CA GLY A 30 7.98 11.32 -2.07
C GLY A 30 8.45 10.48 -0.88
N ALA A 31 7.87 9.30 -0.65
CA ALA A 31 8.23 8.41 0.44
C ALA A 31 8.00 6.95 0.07
N LEU A 32 8.65 6.05 0.81
CA LEU A 32 8.47 4.61 0.73
C LEU A 32 7.85 4.10 2.03
N SER A 33 7.01 3.08 1.91
CA SER A 33 6.47 2.34 3.04
C SER A 33 7.07 0.94 3.04
N PHE A 34 7.65 0.55 4.17
CA PHE A 34 8.06 -0.83 4.43
C PHE A 34 7.07 -1.44 5.39
N ILE A 35 6.31 -2.42 4.90
CA ILE A 35 5.21 -3.04 5.63
C ILE A 35 5.50 -4.53 5.72
N THR A 36 5.75 -5.05 6.92
CA THR A 36 5.84 -6.49 7.16
C THR A 36 4.46 -7.00 7.55
N LEU A 37 3.88 -7.79 6.66
CA LEU A 37 2.56 -8.40 6.85
C LEU A 37 2.56 -9.76 6.18
N ASN A 38 1.50 -10.52 6.44
CA ASN A 38 1.19 -11.70 5.65
C ASN A 38 0.88 -11.34 4.20
N PHE A 39 0.88 -12.35 3.34
CA PHE A 39 0.52 -12.19 1.93
C PHE A 39 -0.86 -11.55 1.79
N PHE A 40 -0.95 -10.59 0.86
CA PHE A 40 -2.21 -10.04 0.44
C PHE A 40 -3.11 -11.18 -0.03
N ASP A 41 -4.36 -11.15 0.42
CA ASP A 41 -5.37 -12.15 0.05
C ASP A 41 -5.09 -13.61 0.46
N SER A 42 -4.21 -13.81 1.45
CA SER A 42 -3.83 -15.13 1.96
C SER A 42 -5.00 -16.02 2.44
N LEU A 43 -6.12 -15.43 2.85
CA LEU A 43 -7.30 -16.21 3.24
C LEU A 43 -7.95 -16.93 2.05
N HIS A 44 -7.94 -16.33 0.87
CA HIS A 44 -8.57 -16.89 -0.33
C HIS A 44 -7.61 -17.75 -1.15
N TYR A 45 -6.30 -17.48 -1.07
CA TYR A 45 -5.28 -18.21 -1.82
C TYR A 45 -4.59 -19.30 -0.98
N LYS A 46 -5.41 -20.19 -0.40
CA LYS A 46 -4.94 -21.40 0.28
C LYS A 46 -4.85 -22.57 -0.72
N PRO A 47 -3.87 -23.49 -0.59
CA PRO A 47 -2.91 -23.65 0.52
C PRO A 47 -1.53 -22.99 0.28
N THR A 48 -1.34 -22.27 -0.82
CA THR A 48 -0.02 -21.77 -1.26
C THR A 48 0.53 -20.65 -0.37
N THR A 49 -0.32 -20.00 0.43
CA THR A 49 0.09 -18.96 1.39
C THR A 49 0.03 -19.47 2.83
N PRO A 50 0.84 -18.92 3.75
CA PRO A 50 0.81 -19.29 5.17
C PRO A 50 -0.59 -19.08 5.77
N ASP A 51 -0.97 -19.95 6.71
CA ASP A 51 -2.24 -19.76 7.43
C ASP A 51 -2.17 -18.50 8.31
N THR A 52 -3.16 -17.64 8.15
CA THR A 52 -3.25 -16.34 8.82
C THR A 52 -4.35 -16.30 9.88
N VAL A 53 -5.08 -17.41 10.06
CA VAL A 53 -6.18 -17.50 11.03
C VAL A 53 -5.64 -17.79 12.43
N LEU A 54 -5.83 -16.85 13.36
CA LEU A 54 -5.60 -17.08 14.78
C LEU A 54 -6.81 -17.79 15.41
N ARG A 55 -6.56 -18.84 16.20
CA ARG A 55 -7.60 -19.64 16.87
C ARG A 55 -7.61 -19.36 18.38
N PRO A 56 -8.74 -19.58 19.09
CA PRO A 56 -8.79 -19.39 20.54
C PRO A 56 -7.71 -20.19 21.28
N GLY A 57 -7.08 -19.58 22.27
CA GLY A 57 -5.97 -20.18 23.03
C GLY A 57 -4.61 -20.13 22.32
N ALA A 58 -4.55 -19.76 21.04
CA ALA A 58 -3.29 -19.56 20.34
C ALA A 58 -2.71 -18.16 20.60
N LEU A 59 -1.38 -18.08 20.60
CA LEU A 59 -0.65 -16.82 20.72
C LEU A 59 -0.17 -16.36 19.34
N TYR A 60 -0.52 -15.14 18.96
CA TYR A 60 0.06 -14.48 17.80
C TYR A 60 1.34 -13.75 18.17
N VAL A 61 2.43 -14.02 17.44
CA VAL A 61 3.73 -13.35 17.63
C VAL A 61 4.22 -12.81 16.29
N HIS A 62 4.56 -11.52 16.25
CA HIS A 62 5.14 -10.87 15.07
C HIS A 62 6.17 -9.83 15.50
N ASN A 63 7.40 -9.98 15.02
CA ASN A 63 8.54 -9.14 15.40
C ASN A 63 9.04 -8.34 14.19
N MET A 64 9.23 -7.04 14.37
CA MET A 64 9.80 -6.14 13.35
C MET A 64 11.03 -5.44 13.92
N LEU A 65 12.08 -5.30 13.11
CA LEU A 65 13.28 -4.56 13.47
C LEU A 65 13.69 -3.62 12.34
N PHE A 66 13.69 -2.31 12.61
CA PHE A 66 14.29 -1.30 11.75
C PHE A 66 15.58 -0.80 12.41
N LYS A 67 16.72 -1.16 11.84
CA LYS A 67 18.04 -0.74 12.32
C LYS A 67 18.67 0.24 11.34
N PHE A 68 19.00 1.42 11.83
CA PHE A 68 19.68 2.47 11.05
C PHE A 68 21.14 2.57 11.49
N GLY A 69 22.02 2.94 10.56
CA GLY A 69 23.43 3.16 10.83
C GLY A 69 23.95 4.30 9.97
N ALA A 70 25.03 4.94 10.42
CA ALA A 70 25.81 5.90 9.66
C ALA A 70 27.21 5.31 9.42
N LYS A 71 27.92 5.84 8.41
CA LYS A 71 29.35 5.54 8.23
C LYS A 71 30.19 6.26 9.28
#